data_AF-A0A933HP64-F1
#
_entry.id   AF-A0A933HP64-F1
#
_cell.length_a   1.000
_cell.length_b   1.000
_cell.length_c   1.000
_cell.angle_alpha   90.00
_cell.angle_beta   90.00
_cell.angle_gamma   90.00
#
_symmetry.space_group_name_H-M   'P 1'
#
loop_
_entity.id
_entity.type
_entity.pdbx_description
1 polymer ?
#
loop_
_entity_poly.entity_id
_entity_poly.type
_entity_poly.pdbx_seq_one_letter_code
_entity_poly.pdbx_strand_id
1 'polypeptide(L)'
;MGHTLSTATQLIREFEQECARFVRAQRREDQELARELLAMVYFQSAPIAYAASPEPFQLFALAMHIGILKRVVALETVLARHPDLAQELAALWQAQGVIRT
;
A
#
# COMPACT_ATOMS: atom_id res chain seq x y z
N MET A 1 -12.21 -34.11 -9.13
CA MET A 1 -12.64 -33.51 -7.86
C MET A 1 -12.38 -32.02 -7.97
N GLY A 2 -13.42 -31.18 -7.90
CA GLY A 2 -13.31 -29.75 -8.20
C GLY A 2 -12.39 -29.05 -7.21
N HIS A 3 -11.30 -28.45 -7.70
CA HIS A 3 -10.44 -27.61 -6.88
C HIS A 3 -11.29 -26.42 -6.40
N THR A 4 -11.51 -26.33 -5.09
CA THR A 4 -12.10 -25.14 -4.48
C THR A 4 -11.25 -23.94 -4.89
N LEU A 5 -11.83 -22.99 -5.63
CA LEU A 5 -11.15 -21.75 -5.99
C LEU A 5 -10.74 -21.03 -4.69
N SER A 6 -9.46 -20.67 -4.59
CA SER A 6 -8.97 -19.91 -3.44
C SER A 6 -9.72 -18.59 -3.33
N THR A 7 -10.21 -18.30 -2.12
CA THR A 7 -10.86 -17.01 -1.83
C THR A 7 -9.86 -15.86 -1.94
N ALA A 8 -10.34 -14.64 -2.22
CA ALA A 8 -9.47 -13.46 -2.25
C ALA A 8 -8.65 -13.32 -0.96
N THR A 9 -9.24 -13.55 0.21
CA THR A 9 -8.53 -13.51 1.50
C THR A 9 -7.44 -14.58 1.62
N GLN A 10 -7.66 -15.78 1.07
CA GLN A 10 -6.62 -16.82 1.05
C GLN A 10 -5.45 -16.40 0.15
N LEU A 11 -5.74 -15.91 -1.05
CA LEU A 11 -4.71 -15.43 -1.98
C LEU A 11 -3.91 -14.25 -1.39
N ILE A 12 -4.56 -13.35 -0.65
CA ILE A 12 -3.88 -12.24 0.06
C ILE A 12 -2.95 -12.79 1.15
N ARG A 13 -3.39 -13.77 1.94
CA ARG A 13 -2.54 -14.39 2.98
C ARG A 13 -1.34 -15.14 2.40
N GLU A 14 -1.54 -15.84 1.28
CA GLU A 14 -0.45 -16.50 0.55
C GLU A 14 0.57 -15.46 0.09
N PHE A 15 0.10 -14.36 -0.50
CA PHE A 15 0.95 -13.24 -0.92
C PHE A 15 1.72 -12.59 0.24
N GLU A 16 1.11 -12.41 1.41
CA GLU A 16 1.80 -11.92 2.60
C GLU A 16 2.94 -12.86 3.05
N GLN A 17 2.72 -14.17 2.96
CA GLN A 17 3.74 -15.17 3.30
C GLN A 17 4.91 -15.16 2.31
N GLU A 18 4.63 -14.99 1.02
CA GLU A 18 5.65 -14.82 -0.02
C GLU A 18 6.52 -13.58 0.25
N CYS A 19 5.89 -12.47 0.64
CA CYS A 19 6.57 -11.23 0.98
C CYS A 19 7.34 -11.30 2.31
N ALA A 20 7.04 -12.25 3.20
CA ALA A 20 7.55 -12.26 4.58
C ALA A 20 9.09 -12.31 4.69
N ARG A 21 9.79 -12.96 3.74
CA ARG A 21 11.26 -12.95 3.72
C ARG A 21 11.82 -11.59 3.29
N PHE A 22 11.21 -10.98 2.27
CA PHE A 22 11.58 -9.64 1.80
C PHE A 22 11.38 -8.60 2.90
N VAL A 23 10.20 -8.58 3.54
CA VAL A 23 9.90 -7.66 4.63
C VAL A 23 10.91 -7.80 5.76
N ARG A 24 11.16 -9.03 6.24
CA ARG A 24 12.11 -9.27 7.34
C ARG A 24 13.55 -8.84 7.05
N ALA A 25 13.95 -8.77 5.78
CA ALA A 25 15.29 -8.33 5.39
C ALA A 25 15.46 -6.80 5.43
N GLN A 26 14.37 -6.03 5.52
CA GLN A 26 14.43 -4.57 5.57
C GLN A 26 14.71 -4.05 6.98
N ARG A 27 15.01 -2.74 7.08
CA ARG A 27 15.15 -2.04 8.38
C ARG A 27 13.81 -2.05 9.11
N ARG A 28 13.84 -1.81 10.42
CA ARG A 28 12.62 -1.83 11.26
C ARG A 28 11.57 -0.81 10.79
N GLU A 29 12.00 0.39 10.42
CA GLU A 29 11.14 1.45 9.86
C GLU A 29 10.43 0.98 8.58
N ASP A 30 11.18 0.42 7.64
CA ASP A 30 10.66 -0.10 6.38
C ASP A 30 9.74 -1.31 6.59
N GLN A 31 10.03 -2.16 7.57
CA GLN A 31 9.18 -3.29 7.92
C GLN A 31 7.79 -2.87 8.38
N GLU A 32 7.70 -1.77 9.13
CA GLU A 32 6.42 -1.22 9.60
C GLU A 32 5.63 -0.67 8.42
N LEU A 33 6.28 0.08 7.53
CA LEU A 33 5.68 0.58 6.29
C LEU A 33 5.22 -0.55 5.36
N ALA A 34 6.02 -1.60 5.19
CA ALA A 34 5.68 -2.73 4.35
C ALA A 34 4.47 -3.52 4.89
N ARG A 35 4.37 -3.71 6.21
CA ARG A 35 3.19 -4.34 6.84
C ARG A 35 1.95 -3.50 6.64
N GLU A 36 2.06 -2.18 6.79
CA GLU A 36 0.95 -1.27 6.58
C GLU A 36 0.49 -1.28 5.11
N LEU A 37 1.44 -1.32 4.17
CA LEU A 37 1.16 -1.42 2.75
C LEU A 37 0.41 -2.71 2.40
N LEU A 38 0.89 -3.87 2.87
CA LEU A 38 0.23 -5.17 2.67
C LEU A 38 -1.19 -5.20 3.25
N ALA A 39 -1.40 -4.58 4.42
CA ALA A 39 -2.72 -4.47 5.03
C ALA A 39 -3.73 -3.72 4.15
N MET A 40 -3.26 -2.82 3.26
CA MET A 40 -4.15 -2.08 2.35
C MET A 40 -4.89 -2.98 1.37
N VAL A 41 -4.33 -4.15 1.02
CA VAL A 41 -4.93 -5.08 0.06
C VAL A 41 -6.29 -5.60 0.56
N TYR A 42 -6.44 -5.80 1.88
CA TYR A 42 -7.68 -6.29 2.47
C TYR A 42 -8.87 -5.36 2.24
N PHE A 43 -8.64 -4.04 2.13
CA PHE A 43 -9.70 -3.07 1.81
C PHE A 43 -10.23 -3.20 0.37
N GLN A 44 -9.56 -3.98 -0.48
CA GLN A 44 -9.95 -4.25 -1.87
C GLN A 44 -10.28 -5.72 -2.10
N SER A 45 -10.49 -6.51 -1.04
CA SER A 45 -10.81 -7.94 -1.13
C SER A 45 -12.04 -8.26 -1.99
N ALA A 46 -13.09 -7.43 -1.94
CA ALA A 46 -14.27 -7.60 -2.77
C ALA A 46 -14.01 -7.35 -4.28
N PRO A 47 -13.41 -6.20 -4.69
CA PRO A 47 -12.96 -6.00 -6.07
C PRO A 47 -12.01 -7.08 -6.60
N ILE A 48 -11.09 -7.54 -5.76
CA ILE A 48 -10.15 -8.64 -6.09
C ILE A 48 -10.93 -9.94 -6.35
N ALA A 49 -11.86 -10.30 -5.46
CA ALA A 49 -12.69 -11.49 -5.63
C ALA A 49 -13.51 -11.42 -6.92
N TYR A 50 -14.07 -10.24 -7.21
CA TYR A 50 -14.85 -10.00 -8.43
C TYR A 50 -14.03 -10.16 -9.70
N ALA A 51 -12.77 -9.70 -9.71
CA ALA A 51 -11.89 -9.83 -10.87
C ALA A 51 -11.55 -11.30 -11.21
N ALA A 52 -11.65 -12.21 -10.23
CA ALA A 52 -11.42 -13.65 -10.39
C ALA A 52 -10.12 -13.99 -11.16
N SER A 53 -9.09 -13.15 -11.02
CA SER A 53 -7.82 -13.35 -11.73
C SER A 53 -7.09 -14.58 -11.17
N PRO A 54 -6.61 -15.50 -12.03
CA PRO A 54 -5.79 -16.63 -11.58
C PRO A 54 -4.42 -16.18 -11.04
N GLU A 55 -3.96 -14.99 -11.43
CA GLU A 55 -2.73 -14.38 -10.93
C GLU A 55 -3.06 -12.95 -10.41
N PRO A 56 -3.41 -12.81 -9.12
CA PRO A 56 -3.94 -11.56 -8.59
C PRO A 56 -2.84 -10.57 -8.14
N PHE A 57 -1.55 -10.89 -8.31
CA PHE A 57 -0.45 -10.05 -7.83
C PHE A 57 -0.54 -8.59 -8.32
N GLN A 58 -0.83 -8.40 -9.61
CA GLN A 58 -1.01 -7.07 -10.19
C GLN A 58 -2.20 -6.32 -9.55
N LEU A 59 -3.26 -7.04 -9.17
CA LEU A 59 -4.41 -6.47 -8.47
C LEU A 59 -4.08 -6.10 -7.02
N PHE A 60 -3.23 -6.89 -6.34
CA PHE A 60 -2.73 -6.55 -5.01
C PHE A 60 -1.89 -5.28 -5.04
N ALA A 61 -0.95 -5.19 -5.98
CA ALA A 61 -0.15 -3.98 -6.19
C ALA A 61 -1.06 -2.78 -6.46
N LEU A 62 -2.03 -2.90 -7.36
CA LEU A 62 -2.98 -1.82 -7.65
C LEU A 62 -3.80 -1.42 -6.42
N ALA A 63 -4.28 -2.39 -5.63
CA ALA A 63 -5.00 -2.14 -4.39
C ALA A 63 -4.17 -1.33 -3.38
N MET A 64 -2.90 -1.69 -3.22
CA MET A 64 -1.95 -0.97 -2.35
C MET A 64 -1.71 0.46 -2.84
N HIS A 65 -1.55 0.66 -4.16
CA HIS A 65 -1.39 2.00 -4.74
C HIS A 65 -2.64 2.87 -4.56
N ILE A 66 -3.84 2.29 -4.71
CA ILE A 66 -5.10 3.00 -4.42
C ILE A 66 -5.15 3.41 -2.95
N GLY A 67 -4.72 2.53 -2.04
CA GLY A 67 -4.64 2.83 -0.61
C GLY A 67 -3.69 4.00 -0.31
N ILE A 68 -2.50 4.00 -0.91
CA ILE A 68 -1.53 5.11 -0.81
C ILE A 68 -2.12 6.39 -1.38
N LEU A 69 -2.69 6.35 -2.59
CA LEU A 69 -3.24 7.54 -3.25
C LEU A 69 -4.36 8.18 -2.43
N LYS A 70 -5.22 7.38 -1.80
CA LYS A 70 -6.24 7.90 -0.88
C LYS A 70 -5.63 8.67 0.29
N ARG A 71 -4.52 8.17 0.86
CA ARG A 71 -3.80 8.86 1.94
C ARG A 71 -3.14 10.15 1.44
N VAL A 72 -2.52 10.13 0.27
CA VAL A 72 -1.93 11.33 -0.35
C VAL A 72 -3.00 12.40 -0.55
N VAL A 73 -4.14 12.07 -1.17
CA VAL A 73 -5.25 13.01 -1.39
C VAL A 73 -5.79 13.56 -0.05
N ALA A 74 -5.90 12.72 0.97
CA ALA A 74 -6.32 13.17 2.30
C ALA A 74 -5.31 14.15 2.92
N LEU A 75 -4.01 13.87 2.79
CA LEU A 75 -2.93 14.77 3.24
C LEU A 75 -2.96 16.09 2.47
N GLU A 76 -3.05 16.07 1.14
CA GLU A 76 -3.17 17.27 0.30
C GLU A 76 -4.38 18.13 0.71
N THR A 77 -5.51 17.49 1.03
CA THR A 77 -6.72 18.19 1.51
C THR A 77 -6.51 18.85 2.87
N VAL A 78 -5.72 18.24 3.76
CA VAL A 78 -5.34 18.86 5.05
C VAL A 78 -4.37 20.02 4.80
N LEU A 79 -3.32 19.81 4.01
CA LEU A 79 -2.32 20.84 3.71
C LEU A 79 -2.90 22.06 3.02
N ALA A 80 -3.88 21.88 2.12
CA ALA A 80 -4.60 22.98 1.49
C ALA A 80 -5.37 23.86 2.49
N ARG A 81 -5.76 23.30 3.64
CA ARG A 81 -6.43 24.02 4.74
C ARG A 81 -5.47 24.60 5.76
N HIS A 82 -4.22 24.13 5.78
CA HIS A 82 -3.18 24.48 6.76
C HIS A 82 -1.86 24.82 6.05
N PRO A 83 -1.72 26.06 5.52
CA PRO A 83 -0.56 26.47 4.72
C PRO A 83 0.77 26.42 5.47
N ASP A 84 0.75 26.55 6.79
CA ASP A 84 1.89 26.39 7.69
C ASP A 84 2.47 24.97 7.62
N LEU A 85 1.62 23.94 7.69
CA LEU A 85 2.04 22.54 7.55
C LEU A 85 2.59 22.24 6.15
N ALA A 86 2.06 22.89 5.11
CA ALA A 86 2.55 22.75 3.74
C ALA A 86 3.99 23.29 3.59
N GLN A 87 4.31 24.41 4.25
CA GLN A 87 5.66 24.98 4.26
C GLN A 87 6.64 24.08 5.02
N GLU A 88 6.25 23.55 6.18
CA GLU A 88 7.07 22.61 6.94
C GLU A 88 7.37 21.33 6.15
N LEU A 89 6.36 20.75 5.50
CA LEU A 89 6.53 19.56 4.66
C LEU A 89 7.45 19.83 3.46
N ALA A 90 7.31 20.99 2.80
CA ALA A 90 8.19 21.38 1.70
C ALA A 90 9.65 21.51 2.17
N ALA A 91 9.89 22.08 3.35
CA ALA A 91 11.23 22.17 3.94
C ALA A 91 11.81 20.78 4.26
N LEU A 92 10.99 19.86 4.81
CA LEU A 92 11.41 18.47 5.06
C LEU A 92 11.75 17.73 3.77
N TRP A 93 10.94 17.88 2.72
CA TRP A 93 11.22 17.26 1.42
C TRP A 93 12.48 17.79 0.75
N GLN A 94 12.76 19.10 0.88
CA GLN A 94 14.03 19.66 0.42
C GLN A 94 15.21 19.09 1.21
N ALA A 95 15.11 19.03 2.54
CA ALA A 95 16.16 18.47 3.40
C ALA A 95 16.43 16.99 3.12
N GLN A 96 15.41 16.23 2.73
CA GLN A 96 15.50 14.82 2.36
C GLN A 96 15.83 14.58 0.87
N GLY A 97 15.96 15.63 0.06
CA GLY A 97 16.27 15.53 -1.38
C GLY A 97 15.13 14.96 -2.25
N VAL A 98 13.90 15.00 -1.75
CA VAL A 98 12.69 14.51 -2.46
C VAL A 98 12.27 15.49 -3.57
N ILE A 99 12.56 16.79 -3.41
CA ILE A 99 12.32 17.83 -4.42
C ILE A 99 13.65 18.56 -4.67
N ARG A 100 13.99 18.81 -5.94
CA ARG A 100 15.07 19.72 -6.33
C ARG A 100 14.48 21.07 -6.71
N THR A 101 15.00 22.15 -6.11
CA THR A 101 14.76 23.55 -6.52
C THR A 101 15.33 23.83 -7.90
#